data_AF-A0A1Z2XUF1-F1
#
_entry.id   AF-A0A1Z2XUF1-F1
#
_cell.length_a   1.000
_cell.length_b   1.000
_cell.length_c   1.000
_cell.angle_alpha   90.00
_cell.angle_beta   90.00
_cell.angle_gamma   90.00
#
_symmetry.space_group_name_H-M   'P 1'
#
loop_
_entity.id
_entity.type
_entity.pdbx_description
1 polymer ?
#
loop_
_entity_poly.entity_id
_entity_poly.type
_entity_poly.pdbx_seq_one_letter_code
_entity_poly.pdbx_strand_id
1 'polypeptide(L)'
;MNPNLDHTFFVGWAIAVCVLALIFGVLHLIAVISALRKEYRPSQIVMLVCSIIALLSVPACLWGWPGNLDSLLMAIGGGGVCGAAFYNGRSAAEKSGDKSLFHLSHHIIRFVFVLILVFNFIWV
;
A
#
# COMPACT_ATOMS: atom_id res chain seq x y z
N MET A 1 13.25 23.88 23.06
CA MET A 1 13.29 22.73 22.12
C MET A 1 14.64 22.74 21.44
N ASN A 2 15.33 21.59 21.35
CA ASN A 2 16.62 21.51 20.67
C ASN A 2 16.36 21.20 19.19
N PRO A 3 16.60 22.14 18.27
CA PRO A 3 16.21 22.01 16.86
C PRO A 3 16.88 20.82 16.14
N ASN A 4 18.03 20.34 16.62
CA ASN A 4 18.71 19.17 16.07
C ASN A 4 18.02 17.84 16.44
N LEU A 5 17.40 17.78 17.62
CA LEU A 5 16.63 16.63 18.08
C LEU A 5 15.32 16.51 17.29
N ASP A 6 14.65 17.65 17.07
CA ASP A 6 13.42 17.71 16.28
C ASP A 6 13.71 17.26 14.83
N HIS A 7 14.77 17.79 14.20
CA HIS A 7 15.12 17.44 12.82
C HIS A 7 15.50 15.95 12.66
N THR A 8 16.22 15.37 13.61
CA THR A 8 16.59 13.95 13.57
C THR A 8 15.38 13.05 13.76
N PHE A 9 14.45 13.45 14.63
CA PHE A 9 13.19 12.76 14.82
C PHE A 9 12.33 12.74 13.55
N PHE A 10 12.14 13.89 12.90
CA PHE A 10 11.38 13.98 11.64
C PHE A 10 12.00 13.13 10.52
N VAL A 11 13.33 13.17 10.38
CA VAL A 11 14.03 12.34 9.38
C VAL A 11 13.88 10.85 9.68
N GLY A 12 14.06 10.43 10.94
CA GLY A 12 13.86 9.04 11.34
C GLY A 12 12.43 8.56 11.12
N TRP A 13 11.45 9.43 11.38
CA TRP A 13 10.04 9.16 11.13
C TRP A 13 9.74 8.98 9.65
N ALA A 14 10.20 9.90 8.79
CA ALA A 14 10.05 9.83 7.34
C ALA A 14 10.59 8.50 6.79
N ILE A 15 11.78 8.09 7.25
CA ILE A 15 12.39 6.82 6.87
C ILE A 15 11.51 5.64 7.29
N ALA A 16 11.01 5.63 8.53
CA ALA A 16 10.15 4.55 9.01
C ALA A 16 8.86 4.43 8.16
N VAL A 17 8.20 5.55 7.86
CA VAL A 17 6.99 5.59 7.02
C VAL A 17 7.30 5.09 5.60
N CYS A 18 8.41 5.55 5.00
CA CYS A 18 8.87 5.10 3.69
C CYS A 18 9.15 3.59 3.65
N VAL A 19 9.80 3.03 4.67
CA VAL A 19 10.09 1.59 4.75
C VAL A 19 8.79 0.78 4.82
N LEU A 20 7.84 1.20 5.64
CA LEU A 20 6.54 0.54 5.75
C LEU A 20 5.73 0.60 4.44
N ALA A 21 5.74 1.76 3.77
CA ALA A 21 5.15 1.96 2.45
C ALA A 21 5.79 1.05 1.39
N LEU A 22 7.12 0.94 1.41
CA LEU A 22 7.87 0.10 0.49
C LEU A 22 7.57 -1.39 0.71
N ILE A 23 7.56 -1.86 1.96
CA ILE A 23 7.18 -3.23 2.31
C ILE A 23 5.77 -3.52 1.80
N PHE A 24 4.81 -2.63 2.06
CA PHE A 24 3.44 -2.79 1.58
C PHE A 24 3.39 -2.91 0.05
N GLY A 25 3.98 -1.95 -0.67
CA GLY A 25 3.96 -1.94 -2.13
C GLY A 25 4.64 -3.17 -2.74
N VAL A 26 5.83 -3.53 -2.26
CA VAL A 26 6.61 -4.67 -2.78
C VAL A 26 5.89 -5.99 -2.51
N LEU A 27 5.36 -6.22 -1.31
CA LEU A 27 4.67 -7.48 -1.00
C LEU A 27 3.43 -7.68 -1.87
N HIS A 28 2.66 -6.61 -2.12
CA HIS A 28 1.48 -6.69 -2.98
C HIS A 28 1.86 -6.82 -4.46
N LEU A 29 2.95 -6.17 -4.89
CA LEU A 29 3.51 -6.32 -6.23
C LEU A 29 3.95 -7.78 -6.49
N ILE A 30 4.66 -8.39 -5.55
CA ILE A 30 5.06 -9.81 -5.63
C ILE A 30 3.80 -10.69 -5.68
N ALA A 31 2.85 -10.47 -4.77
CA ALA A 31 1.62 -11.26 -4.71
C ALA A 31 0.84 -11.23 -6.04
N VAL A 32 0.70 -10.05 -6.67
CA VAL A 32 -0.02 -9.92 -7.92
C VAL A 32 0.75 -10.50 -9.11
N ILE A 33 2.07 -10.34 -9.16
CA ILE A 33 2.91 -10.98 -10.20
C ILE A 33 2.80 -12.51 -10.10
N SER A 34 2.87 -13.07 -8.88
CA SER A 34 2.69 -14.49 -8.64
C SER A 34 1.29 -14.98 -9.05
N ALA A 35 0.26 -14.17 -8.87
CA ALA A 35 -1.11 -14.50 -9.27
C ALA A 35 -1.30 -14.44 -10.80
N LEU A 36 -0.78 -13.40 -11.46
CA LEU A 36 -0.84 -13.22 -12.91
C LEU A 36 -0.16 -14.36 -13.68
N ARG A 37 0.91 -14.93 -13.12
CA ARG A 37 1.58 -16.11 -13.69
C ARG A 37 0.70 -17.36 -13.72
N LYS A 38 -0.34 -17.43 -12.89
CA LYS A 38 -1.26 -18.57 -12.82
C LYS A 38 -2.51 -18.36 -13.67
N GLU A 39 -3.11 -17.18 -13.58
CA GLU A 39 -4.34 -16.84 -14.29
C GLU A 39 -4.42 -15.31 -14.39
N TYR A 40 -4.80 -14.80 -15.55
CA TYR A 40 -5.05 -13.38 -15.77
C TYR A 40 -6.45 -12.97 -15.30
N ARG A 41 -6.55 -11.89 -14.53
CA ARG A 41 -7.80 -11.21 -14.19
C ARG A 41 -7.64 -9.69 -14.24
N PRO A 42 -8.61 -8.92 -14.76
CA PRO A 42 -8.52 -7.44 -14.81
C PRO A 42 -8.24 -6.79 -13.45
N SER A 43 -8.82 -7.33 -12.38
CA SER A 43 -8.58 -6.87 -11.00
C SER A 43 -7.14 -7.09 -10.52
N GLN A 44 -6.40 -8.05 -11.07
CA GLN A 44 -4.96 -8.17 -10.81
C GLN A 44 -4.18 -7.06 -11.52
N ILE A 45 -4.59 -6.62 -12.71
CA ILE A 45 -3.95 -5.47 -13.36
C ILE A 45 -4.15 -4.19 -12.56
N VAL A 46 -5.36 -3.98 -12.02
CA VAL A 46 -5.61 -2.88 -11.08
C VAL A 46 -4.66 -2.97 -9.88
N MET A 47 -4.56 -4.15 -9.25
CA MET A 47 -3.66 -4.36 -8.11
C MET A 47 -2.18 -4.10 -8.46
N LEU A 48 -1.74 -4.50 -9.67
CA LEU A 48 -0.38 -4.25 -10.17
C LEU A 48 -0.10 -2.75 -10.30
N VAL A 49 -0.95 -2.03 -11.03
CA VAL A 49 -0.82 -0.58 -11.24
C VAL A 49 -0.86 0.16 -9.91
N CYS A 50 -1.82 -0.17 -9.04
CA CYS A 50 -1.95 0.44 -7.73
C CYS A 50 -0.75 0.13 -6.81
N SER A 51 -0.14 -1.05 -6.92
CA SER A 51 1.10 -1.36 -6.18
C SER A 51 2.26 -0.48 -6.62
N ILE A 52 2.39 -0.22 -7.93
CA ILE A 52 3.40 0.69 -8.47
C ILE A 52 3.13 2.12 -8.00
N ILE A 53 1.87 2.58 -8.06
CA ILE A 53 1.48 3.92 -7.56
C ILE A 53 1.81 4.05 -6.07
N ALA A 54 1.50 3.03 -5.26
CA ALA A 54 1.85 3.03 -3.84
C ALA A 54 3.37 3.12 -3.63
N LEU A 55 4.17 2.42 -4.43
CA LEU A 55 5.63 2.50 -4.37
C LEU A 55 6.17 3.88 -4.73
N LEU A 56 5.50 4.63 -5.62
CA LEU A 56 5.89 6.00 -5.97
C LEU A 56 5.72 6.99 -4.82
N SER A 57 4.96 6.66 -3.77
CA SER A 57 4.90 7.50 -2.55
C SER A 57 6.27 7.63 -1.86
N VAL A 58 7.12 6.61 -1.95
CA VAL A 58 8.45 6.59 -1.31
C VAL A 58 9.39 7.61 -1.94
N PRO A 59 9.67 7.60 -3.26
CA PRO A 59 10.48 8.65 -3.86
C PRO A 59 9.83 10.02 -3.75
N ALA A 60 8.48 10.13 -3.81
CA ALA A 60 7.79 11.40 -3.59
C ALA A 60 8.09 12.00 -2.20
N CYS A 61 8.09 11.16 -1.17
CA CYS A 61 8.45 11.55 0.19
C CYS A 61 9.95 11.90 0.30
N LEU A 62 10.84 11.01 -0.14
CA LEU A 62 12.30 11.18 0.03
C LEU A 62 12.89 12.33 -0.80
N TRP A 63 12.30 12.65 -1.95
CA TRP A 63 12.72 13.81 -2.77
C TRP A 63 11.92 15.08 -2.48
N GLY A 64 10.97 15.06 -1.54
CA GLY A 64 10.16 16.22 -1.18
C GLY A 64 9.33 16.76 -2.35
N TRP A 65 8.64 15.86 -3.07
CA TRP A 65 7.77 16.27 -4.17
C TRP A 65 6.61 17.14 -3.66
N PRO A 66 6.19 18.16 -4.43
CA PRO A 66 5.28 19.17 -3.94
C PRO A 66 3.86 18.63 -3.70
N GLY A 67 3.13 19.26 -2.76
CA GLY A 67 1.68 19.13 -2.64
C GLY A 67 1.17 17.84 -1.99
N ASN A 68 1.90 17.28 -1.02
CA ASN A 68 1.56 16.03 -0.32
C ASN A 68 1.32 14.86 -1.30
N LEU A 69 2.07 14.85 -2.40
CA LEU A 69 1.91 13.89 -3.49
C LEU A 69 2.17 12.45 -3.01
N ASP A 70 3.09 12.26 -2.07
CA ASP A 70 3.31 11.01 -1.37
C ASP A 70 2.05 10.46 -0.68
N SER A 71 1.33 11.30 0.07
CA SER A 71 0.08 10.92 0.74
C SER A 71 -1.01 10.56 -0.27
N LEU A 72 -1.12 11.32 -1.37
CA LEU A 72 -2.09 11.08 -2.43
C LEU A 72 -1.79 9.77 -3.19
N LEU A 73 -0.53 9.54 -3.53
CA LEU A 73 -0.07 8.30 -4.16
C LEU A 73 -0.31 7.10 -3.25
N MET A 74 -0.04 7.22 -1.95
CA MET A 74 -0.33 6.16 -1.00
C MET A 74 -1.85 5.93 -0.84
N ALA A 75 -2.67 6.98 -0.84
CA ALA A 75 -4.12 6.83 -0.73
C ALA A 75 -4.71 6.13 -1.97
N ILE A 76 -4.36 6.58 -3.17
CA ILE A 76 -4.84 6.01 -4.43
C ILE A 76 -4.26 4.61 -4.66
N GLY A 77 -2.94 4.47 -4.53
CA GLY A 77 -2.23 3.21 -4.74
C GLY A 77 -2.58 2.19 -3.66
N GLY A 78 -2.43 2.54 -2.38
CA GLY A 78 -2.73 1.66 -1.26
C GLY A 78 -4.21 1.27 -1.19
N GLY A 79 -5.11 2.24 -1.33
CA GLY A 79 -6.55 1.99 -1.36
C GLY A 79 -6.97 1.10 -2.54
N GLY A 80 -6.43 1.37 -3.72
CA GLY A 80 -6.65 0.55 -4.91
C GLY A 80 -6.14 -0.89 -4.76
N VAL A 81 -4.96 -1.08 -4.16
CA VAL A 81 -4.44 -2.42 -3.81
C VAL A 81 -5.40 -3.14 -2.86
N CYS A 82 -5.88 -2.48 -1.80
CA CYS A 82 -6.81 -3.09 -0.85
C CYS A 82 -8.12 -3.51 -1.51
N GLY A 83 -8.72 -2.63 -2.33
CA GLY A 83 -9.96 -2.91 -3.04
C GLY A 83 -9.81 -4.06 -4.06
N ALA A 84 -8.74 -4.03 -4.85
CA ALA A 84 -8.48 -5.08 -5.83
C ALA A 84 -8.17 -6.43 -5.17
N ALA A 85 -7.39 -6.44 -4.07
CA ALA A 85 -7.11 -7.64 -3.30
C ALA A 85 -8.37 -8.24 -2.66
N PHE A 86 -9.26 -7.38 -2.13
CA PHE A 86 -10.56 -7.80 -1.59
C PHE A 86 -11.41 -8.48 -2.66
N TYR A 87 -11.54 -7.85 -3.83
CA TYR A 87 -12.31 -8.41 -4.95
C TYR A 87 -11.72 -9.75 -5.43
N ASN A 88 -10.40 -9.83 -5.55
CA ASN A 88 -9.70 -11.06 -5.93
C ASN A 88 -9.95 -12.20 -4.93
N GLY A 89 -9.82 -11.93 -3.62
CA GLY A 89 -10.05 -12.91 -2.56
C GLY A 89 -11.50 -13.39 -2.53
N ARG A 90 -12.45 -12.46 -2.61
CA ARG A 90 -13.89 -12.79 -2.63
C ARG A 90 -14.26 -13.62 -3.85
N SER A 91 -13.82 -13.23 -5.04
CA SER A 91 -14.07 -13.99 -6.27
C SER A 91 -13.45 -15.39 -6.22
N ALA A 92 -12.28 -15.56 -5.59
CA ALA A 92 -11.68 -16.88 -5.40
C ALA A 92 -12.48 -17.77 -4.43
N ALA A 93 -12.97 -17.21 -3.32
CA ALA A 93 -13.85 -17.93 -2.39
C ALA A 93 -15.18 -18.33 -3.04
N GLU A 94 -15.79 -17.43 -3.83
CA GLU A 94 -17.04 -17.71 -4.55
C GLU A 94 -16.86 -18.81 -5.60
N LYS A 95 -15.75 -18.79 -6.37
CA LYS A 95 -15.46 -19.82 -7.40
C LYS A 95 -15.14 -21.19 -6.83
N SER A 96 -14.48 -21.25 -5.66
CA SER A 96 -14.10 -22.52 -5.03
C SER A 96 -15.19 -23.10 -4.13
N GLY A 97 -16.16 -22.28 -3.73
CA GLY A 97 -17.14 -22.63 -2.68
C GLY A 97 -16.55 -22.63 -1.27
N ASP A 98 -15.26 -22.32 -1.10
CA ASP A 98 -14.57 -22.32 0.18
C ASP A 98 -14.39 -20.90 0.72
N LYS A 99 -15.20 -20.57 1.74
CA LYS A 99 -15.16 -19.26 2.42
C LYS A 99 -13.86 -19.06 3.22
N SER A 100 -13.13 -20.12 3.55
CA SER A 100 -11.87 -20.01 4.29
C SER A 100 -10.78 -19.29 3.48
N LEU A 101 -10.89 -19.29 2.14
CA LEU A 101 -9.98 -18.56 1.26
C LEU A 101 -10.10 -17.03 1.37
N PHE A 102 -11.18 -16.54 1.98
CA PHE A 102 -11.42 -15.10 2.17
C PHE A 102 -11.31 -14.71 3.65
N HIS A 103 -10.18 -14.12 4.01
CA HIS A 103 -9.92 -13.64 5.36
C HIS A 103 -10.25 -12.15 5.50
N LEU A 104 -11.47 -11.82 5.93
CA LEU A 104 -11.92 -10.43 6.09
C LEU A 104 -11.01 -9.63 7.04
N SER A 105 -10.56 -10.23 8.14
CA SER A 105 -9.67 -9.60 9.12
C SER A 105 -8.38 -9.07 8.49
N HIS A 106 -7.80 -9.86 7.59
CA HIS A 106 -6.58 -9.48 6.86
C HIS A 106 -6.82 -8.29 5.92
N HIS A 107 -8.00 -8.19 5.28
CA HIS A 107 -8.35 -7.03 4.46
C HIS A 107 -8.58 -5.77 5.30
N ILE A 108 -9.22 -5.89 6.47
CA ILE A 108 -9.42 -4.77 7.40
C ILE A 108 -8.06 -4.25 7.89
N ILE A 109 -7.17 -5.14 8.33
CA ILE A 109 -5.83 -4.76 8.81
C ILE A 109 -5.05 -4.03 7.71
N ARG A 110 -5.08 -4.53 6.47
CA ARG A 110 -4.45 -3.86 5.33
C ARG A 110 -5.00 -2.45 5.09
N PHE A 111 -6.32 -2.29 5.15
CA PHE A 111 -6.95 -0.99 4.94
C PHE A 111 -6.58 0.01 6.04
N VAL A 112 -6.64 -0.40 7.31
CA VAL A 112 -6.22 0.42 8.45
C VAL A 112 -4.74 0.80 8.32
N PHE A 113 -3.89 -0.14 7.90
CA PHE A 113 -2.47 0.12 7.68
C PHE A 113 -2.23 1.16 6.58
N VAL A 114 -2.97 1.10 5.47
CA VAL A 114 -2.91 2.15 4.42
C VAL A 114 -3.34 3.50 4.98
N LEU A 115 -4.43 3.57 5.75
CA LEU A 115 -4.86 4.84 6.37
C LEU A 115 -3.77 5.42 7.27
N ILE A 116 -3.15 4.59 8.10
CA ILE A 116 -2.02 5.01 8.95
C ILE A 116 -0.89 5.59 8.09
N LEU A 117 -0.52 4.94 6.98
CA LEU A 117 0.52 5.45 6.09
C LEU A 117 0.14 6.77 5.44
N VAL A 118 -1.10 6.92 4.96
CA VAL A 118 -1.59 8.18 4.36
C VAL A 118 -1.50 9.31 5.38
N PHE A 119 -1.99 9.11 6.60
CA PHE A 119 -1.93 10.13 7.65
C PHE A 119 -0.49 10.51 7.99
N ASN A 120 0.42 9.53 8.03
CA ASN A 120 1.82 9.79 8.32
C ASN A 120 2.53 10.55 7.21
N PHE A 121 2.25 10.28 5.94
CA PHE A 121 2.79 11.08 4.83
C PHE A 121 2.30 12.54 4.83
N ILE A 122 1.14 12.83 5.43
CA ILE A 122 0.70 14.24 5.59
C ILE A 122 1.58 14.98 6.63
N TRP A 123 2.22 14.25 7.54
CA TRP A 123 2.93 14.79 8.71
C TRP A 123 4.46 14.67 8.58
N VAL A 124 4.93 13.97 7.56
CA VAL A 124 6.35 13.86 7.18
C VAL A 124 6.73 15.08 6.33
#